data_AF-A0A3P6API5-F1
#
_entry.id   AF-A0A3P6API5-F1
#
_cell.length_a   1.000
_cell.length_b   1.000
_cell.length_c   1.000
_cell.angle_alpha   90.00
_cell.angle_beta   90.00
_cell.angle_gamma   90.00
#
_symmetry.space_group_name_H-M   'P 1'
#
loop_
_entity.id
_entity.type
_entity.pdbx_description
1 polymer ?
#
loop_
_entity_poly.entity_id
_entity_poly.type
_entity_poly.pdbx_seq_one_letter_code
_entity_poly.pdbx_strand_id
1 'polypeptide(L)'
;MARVFQSPEVDYCVVTIVGFKTKICTDVLLDALKHSVSKLPRFSTKLSEDGAKWIETQVKVEDHVVVPYIDPDEIGEDGQGSVDDYISRLTMIPLDRSRPLWDMHILNVKTSDAEAVGVIRSHHSLGDGTSLISLLLACTHKTSDPKDTVIPSLKRRETVSYGLRKQGWLLRSMFTIGSTMTLIWNTIVDMLLLFATLLFLKDRKTHLKGGADVGSNPKRFYHRTISLDDIKLIKNAMNMLRYTFINDVLVGVTQAALSRYLSRLYVNEQGKNNEEDDGALTSYLNRLPDRLRFRLACAVNLRSDIGFKPLADMMAKDSKCRWGNYFSFIILPLSIGLQTDPLVYLKLSKATMARKKHSYHAALVYFISKWS
;
A
#
# COMPACT_ATOMS: atom_id res chain seq x y z
N MET A 1 -14.52 -4.18 -4.54
CA MET A 1 -13.72 -3.13 -3.89
C MET A 1 -14.10 -1.72 -4.30
N ALA A 2 -14.19 -1.39 -5.60
CA ALA A 2 -14.52 -0.03 -6.03
C ALA A 2 -15.80 0.56 -5.39
N ARG A 3 -16.86 -0.26 -5.21
CA ARG A 3 -18.12 0.16 -4.57
C ARG A 3 -17.99 0.44 -3.07
N VAL A 4 -17.21 -0.37 -2.36
CA VAL A 4 -16.92 -0.13 -0.93
C VAL A 4 -16.37 1.28 -0.73
N PHE A 5 -15.42 1.69 -1.56
CA PHE A 5 -14.84 3.03 -1.52
C PHE A 5 -15.73 4.11 -2.14
N GLN A 6 -16.89 3.79 -2.70
CA GLN A 6 -17.85 4.80 -3.14
C GLN A 6 -18.88 5.11 -2.04
N SER A 7 -19.01 4.23 -1.05
CA SER A 7 -19.94 4.40 0.06
C SER A 7 -19.72 5.75 0.77
N PRO A 8 -20.79 6.47 1.15
CA PRO A 8 -20.69 7.70 1.92
C PRO A 8 -20.01 7.53 3.28
N GLU A 9 -20.14 6.34 3.88
CA GLU A 9 -19.54 6.00 5.17
C GLU A 9 -18.03 5.72 5.09
N VAL A 10 -17.50 5.53 3.88
CA VAL A 10 -16.12 5.13 3.63
C VAL A 10 -15.39 6.30 2.98
N ASP A 11 -14.73 7.11 3.81
CA ASP A 11 -13.89 8.22 3.35
C ASP A 11 -12.42 7.83 3.43
N TYR A 12 -11.87 7.35 2.32
CA TYR A 12 -10.46 7.00 2.18
C TYR A 12 -9.79 7.94 1.20
N CYS A 13 -8.94 8.82 1.72
CA CYS A 13 -8.14 9.73 0.94
C CYS A 13 -6.73 9.16 0.72
N VAL A 14 -6.33 9.08 -0.55
CA VAL A 14 -4.94 8.85 -0.95
C VAL A 14 -4.23 10.19 -1.02
N VAL A 15 -3.20 10.35 -0.19
CA VAL A 15 -2.32 11.54 -0.18
C VAL A 15 -1.03 11.19 -0.92
N THR A 16 -0.75 11.89 -2.01
CA THR A 16 0.48 11.77 -2.78
C THR A 16 1.32 13.01 -2.58
N ILE A 17 2.58 12.85 -2.17
CA ILE A 17 3.50 13.95 -1.90
C ILE A 17 4.60 13.89 -2.97
N VAL A 18 4.83 15.01 -3.64
CA VAL A 18 5.79 15.12 -4.77
C VAL A 18 6.73 16.29 -4.51
N GLY A 19 8.02 16.02 -4.41
CA GLY A 19 9.06 17.04 -4.35
C GLY A 19 9.48 17.51 -5.74
N PHE A 20 9.65 18.82 -5.91
CA PHE A 20 10.07 19.47 -7.15
C PHE A 20 11.43 20.13 -6.99
N LYS A 21 12.25 20.11 -8.05
CA LYS A 21 13.57 20.77 -8.08
C LYS A 21 13.50 22.29 -8.26
N THR A 22 12.32 22.82 -8.53
CA THR A 22 12.06 24.24 -8.71
C THR A 22 10.77 24.60 -8.02
N LYS A 23 10.57 25.90 -7.72
CA LYS A 23 9.25 26.39 -7.30
C LYS A 23 8.21 26.06 -8.36
N ILE A 24 7.01 25.73 -7.88
CA ILE A 24 5.88 25.39 -8.74
C ILE A 24 5.20 26.69 -9.14
N CYS A 25 5.13 26.95 -10.45
CA CYS A 25 4.35 28.05 -11.00
C CYS A 25 2.89 27.61 -11.12
N THR A 26 2.02 28.25 -10.35
CA THR A 26 0.59 27.91 -10.27
C THR A 26 -0.11 28.04 -11.62
N ASP A 27 0.19 29.10 -12.38
CA ASP A 27 -0.46 29.35 -13.68
C ASP A 27 -0.15 28.24 -14.70
N VAL A 28 1.13 27.85 -14.77
CA VAL A 28 1.57 26.75 -15.65
C VAL A 28 0.90 25.43 -15.26
N LEU A 29 0.76 25.16 -13.95
CA LEU A 29 0.07 23.96 -13.48
C LEU A 29 -1.42 24.00 -13.83
N LEU A 30 -2.09 25.12 -13.61
CA LEU A 30 -3.51 25.31 -13.93
C LEU A 30 -3.78 25.07 -15.41
N ASP A 31 -2.95 25.62 -16.30
CA ASP A 31 -3.07 25.43 -17.74
C ASP A 31 -2.88 23.96 -18.14
N ALA A 32 -1.88 23.29 -17.57
CA ALA A 32 -1.65 21.87 -17.82
C ALA A 32 -2.82 20.99 -17.34
N LEU A 33 -3.40 21.31 -16.18
CA LEU A 33 -4.55 20.60 -15.62
C LEU A 33 -5.82 20.82 -16.46
N LYS A 34 -6.11 22.05 -16.89
CA LYS A 34 -7.26 22.35 -17.79
C LYS A 34 -7.22 21.51 -19.06
N HIS A 35 -6.02 21.28 -19.60
CA HIS A 35 -5.83 20.48 -20.81
C HIS A 35 -5.91 18.96 -20.59
N SER A 36 -5.70 18.50 -19.36
CA SER A 36 -5.50 17.08 -19.04
C SER A 36 -6.69 16.45 -18.31
N VAL A 37 -7.28 17.15 -17.33
CA VAL A 37 -8.36 16.62 -16.47
C VAL A 37 -9.59 16.23 -17.27
N SER A 38 -9.96 17.02 -18.28
CA SER A 38 -11.11 16.74 -19.15
C SER A 38 -10.99 15.40 -19.89
N LYS A 39 -9.77 14.89 -20.09
CA LYS A 39 -9.50 13.60 -20.74
C LYS A 39 -9.60 12.41 -19.77
N LEU A 40 -9.79 12.67 -18.47
CA LEU A 40 -9.79 11.67 -17.41
C LEU A 40 -11.20 11.52 -16.82
N PRO A 41 -12.00 10.52 -17.26
CA PRO A 41 -13.42 10.44 -16.91
C PRO A 41 -13.73 10.49 -15.42
N ARG A 42 -12.90 9.90 -14.56
CA ARG A 42 -13.11 9.90 -13.09
C ARG A 42 -12.72 11.21 -12.41
N PHE A 43 -11.82 11.98 -13.02
CA PHE A 43 -11.40 13.28 -12.51
C PHE A 43 -12.28 14.41 -13.05
N SER A 44 -13.09 14.12 -14.07
CA SER A 44 -14.13 15.00 -14.63
C SER A 44 -15.56 14.61 -14.26
N THR A 45 -15.74 13.70 -13.31
CA THR A 45 -17.06 13.30 -12.80
C THR A 45 -17.10 13.44 -11.29
N LYS A 46 -18.26 13.85 -10.77
CA LYS A 46 -18.55 13.83 -9.34
C LYS A 46 -19.26 12.53 -8.98
N LEU A 47 -19.09 12.07 -7.75
CA LEU A 47 -19.80 10.91 -7.23
C LEU A 47 -21.15 11.37 -6.66
N SER A 48 -22.23 10.63 -6.89
CA SER A 48 -23.52 10.90 -6.27
C SER A 48 -23.45 10.80 -4.75
N GLU A 49 -24.37 11.46 -4.05
CA GLU A 49 -24.40 11.48 -2.57
C GLU A 49 -24.49 10.09 -1.96
N ASP A 50 -25.19 9.16 -2.62
CA ASP A 50 -25.32 7.75 -2.22
C ASP A 50 -24.14 6.87 -2.68
N GLY A 51 -23.18 7.41 -3.42
CA GLY A 51 -22.05 6.67 -3.98
C GLY A 51 -22.38 5.80 -5.19
N ALA A 52 -23.64 5.77 -5.66
CA ALA A 52 -24.08 4.79 -6.64
C ALA A 52 -23.66 5.10 -8.09
N LYS A 53 -23.49 6.38 -8.43
CA LYS A 53 -23.30 6.84 -9.82
C LYS A 53 -22.25 7.92 -9.94
N TRP A 54 -21.54 7.91 -11.07
CA TRP A 54 -20.67 9.00 -11.49
C TRP A 54 -21.48 9.94 -12.38
N ILE A 55 -21.45 11.23 -12.05
CA ILE A 55 -22.21 12.29 -12.72
C ILE A 55 -21.19 13.17 -13.43
N GLU A 56 -21.35 13.32 -14.75
CA GLU A 56 -20.53 14.23 -15.55
C GLU A 56 -20.73 15.67 -15.06
N THR A 57 -19.63 16.40 -14.91
CA THR A 57 -19.66 17.75 -14.39
C THR A 57 -18.57 18.59 -15.04
N GLN A 58 -18.86 19.89 -15.20
CA GLN A 58 -17.85 20.82 -15.67
C GLN A 58 -16.85 21.07 -14.54
N VAL A 59 -15.59 20.70 -14.75
CA VAL A 59 -14.54 20.89 -13.75
C VAL A 59 -13.98 22.30 -13.84
N LYS A 60 -14.14 23.07 -12.77
CA LYS A 60 -13.43 24.33 -12.56
C LYS A 60 -12.12 24.06 -11.83
N VAL A 61 -11.04 23.89 -12.58
CA VAL A 61 -9.73 23.42 -12.09
C VAL A 61 -9.19 24.30 -10.96
N GLU A 62 -9.46 25.61 -11.00
CA GLU A 62 -9.04 26.58 -9.99
C GLU A 62 -9.58 26.24 -8.60
N ASP A 63 -10.76 25.63 -8.52
CA ASP A 63 -11.37 25.26 -7.24
C ASP A 63 -10.67 24.04 -6.61
N HIS A 64 -9.91 23.29 -7.41
CA HIS A 64 -9.16 22.09 -6.98
C HIS A 64 -7.69 22.39 -6.67
N VAL A 65 -7.18 23.59 -6.91
CA VAL A 65 -5.78 23.95 -6.66
C VAL A 65 -5.71 24.99 -5.56
N VAL A 66 -5.03 24.65 -4.48
CA VAL A 66 -4.88 25.48 -3.29
C VAL A 66 -3.41 25.87 -3.13
N VAL A 67 -3.15 27.16 -3.06
CA VAL A 67 -1.82 27.71 -2.73
C VAL A 67 -1.95 28.36 -1.36
N PRO A 68 -1.64 27.65 -0.26
CA PRO A 68 -1.73 28.25 1.06
C PRO A 68 -0.67 29.35 1.20
N TYR A 69 -1.05 30.42 1.92
CA TYR A 69 -0.06 31.34 2.45
C TYR A 69 0.70 30.62 3.57
N ILE A 70 2.03 30.66 3.49
CA ILE A 70 2.93 30.09 4.49
C ILE A 70 3.82 31.23 4.92
N ASP A 71 3.74 31.58 6.20
CA ASP A 71 4.56 32.63 6.78
C ASP A 71 6.03 32.18 6.75
N PRO A 72 6.93 32.93 6.09
CA PRO A 72 8.36 32.63 6.09
C PRO A 72 8.96 32.48 7.50
N ASP A 73 8.40 33.18 8.50
CA ASP A 73 8.88 33.14 9.88
C ASP A 73 8.46 31.85 10.61
N GLU A 74 7.43 31.15 10.11
CA GLU A 74 6.98 29.83 10.60
C GLU A 74 7.69 28.65 9.90
N ILE A 75 8.52 28.93 8.88
CA ILE A 75 9.31 27.91 8.20
C ILE A 75 10.53 27.61 9.07
N GLY A 76 10.52 26.47 9.75
CA GLY A 76 11.69 25.98 10.50
C GLY A 76 12.92 25.79 9.61
N GLU A 77 14.10 25.55 10.22
CA GLU A 77 15.40 25.54 9.52
C GLU A 77 15.46 24.69 8.25
N ASP A 78 14.72 23.57 8.20
CA ASP A 78 14.69 22.66 7.05
C ASP A 78 13.36 22.66 6.27
N GLY A 79 12.37 23.46 6.67
CA GLY A 79 11.02 23.52 6.09
C GLY A 79 10.20 22.22 6.13
N GLN A 80 10.79 21.09 6.51
CA GLN A 80 10.16 19.77 6.46
C GLN A 80 9.08 19.65 7.54
N GLY A 81 9.35 20.18 8.74
CA GLY A 81 8.35 20.21 9.82
C GLY A 81 7.07 20.95 9.42
N SER A 82 7.19 22.11 8.77
CA SER A 82 6.04 22.90 8.31
C SER A 82 5.23 22.18 7.23
N VAL A 83 5.91 21.47 6.30
CA VAL A 83 5.26 20.63 5.29
C VAL A 83 4.53 19.44 5.95
N ASP A 84 5.18 18.75 6.88
CA ASP A 84 4.60 17.61 7.59
C ASP A 84 3.35 18.00 8.40
N ASP A 85 3.40 19.12 9.12
CA ASP A 85 2.27 19.62 9.91
C ASP A 85 1.11 20.06 9.02
N TYR A 86 1.40 20.68 7.87
CA TYR A 86 0.39 21.00 6.87
C TYR A 86 -0.29 19.73 6.33
N ILE A 87 0.48 18.72 5.93
CA ILE A 87 -0.04 17.44 5.44
C ILE A 87 -0.82 16.71 6.55
N SER A 88 -0.36 16.79 7.80
CA SER A 88 -1.06 16.20 8.94
C SER A 88 -2.47 16.80 9.12
N ARG A 89 -2.58 18.13 9.07
CA ARG A 89 -3.88 18.84 9.10
C ARG A 89 -4.76 18.47 7.92
N LEU A 90 -4.18 18.31 6.71
CA LEU A 90 -4.94 17.88 5.54
C LEU A 90 -5.59 16.50 5.70
N THR A 91 -5.05 15.61 6.55
CA THR A 91 -5.67 14.30 6.81
C THR A 91 -6.96 14.39 7.62
N MET A 92 -7.23 15.53 8.23
CA MET A 92 -8.44 15.81 9.01
C MET A 92 -9.55 16.46 8.18
N ILE A 93 -9.24 16.91 6.98
CA ILE A 93 -10.17 17.66 6.13
C ILE A 93 -10.70 16.70 5.05
N PRO A 94 -12.00 16.36 5.03
CA PRO A 94 -12.56 15.52 3.98
C PRO A 94 -12.54 16.24 2.62
N LEU A 95 -12.59 15.46 1.54
CA LEU A 95 -12.77 16.02 0.19
C LEU A 95 -14.22 16.48 0.00
N ASP A 96 -14.41 17.64 -0.62
CA ASP A 96 -15.74 18.14 -0.96
C ASP A 96 -16.41 17.25 -2.03
N ARG A 97 -17.52 16.62 -1.65
CA ARG A 97 -18.28 15.71 -2.51
C ARG A 97 -19.16 16.42 -3.54
N SER A 98 -19.30 17.75 -3.48
CA SER A 98 -20.06 18.52 -4.47
C SER A 98 -19.37 18.58 -5.84
N ARG A 99 -18.07 18.25 -5.88
CA ARG A 99 -17.16 18.31 -7.03
C ARG A 99 -16.37 16.99 -7.20
N PRO A 100 -15.60 16.81 -8.29
CA PRO A 100 -14.73 15.64 -8.44
C PRO A 100 -13.79 15.47 -7.23
N LEU A 101 -13.61 14.24 -6.76
CA LEU A 101 -13.02 13.95 -5.45
C LEU A 101 -11.48 13.97 -5.45
N TRP A 102 -10.90 15.11 -5.82
CA TRP A 102 -9.45 15.35 -5.77
C TRP A 102 -9.15 16.83 -5.54
N ASP A 103 -7.98 17.13 -4.98
CA ASP A 103 -7.42 18.47 -4.95
C ASP A 103 -5.88 18.41 -4.92
N MET A 104 -5.25 19.56 -5.19
CA MET A 104 -3.82 19.75 -5.18
C MET A 104 -3.47 20.94 -4.31
N HIS A 105 -2.49 20.78 -3.43
CA HIS A 105 -1.92 21.84 -2.63
C HIS A 105 -0.48 22.10 -3.07
N ILE A 106 -0.15 23.36 -3.32
CA ILE A 106 1.18 23.79 -3.77
C ILE A 106 1.89 24.46 -2.60
N LEU A 107 2.88 23.76 -2.03
CA LEU A 107 3.71 24.28 -0.95
C LEU A 107 5.05 24.69 -1.55
N ASN A 108 5.23 25.97 -1.85
CA ASN A 108 6.52 26.52 -2.32
C ASN A 108 7.51 26.71 -1.15
N VAL A 109 7.63 25.68 -0.32
CA VAL A 109 8.55 25.56 0.82
C VAL A 109 9.71 24.66 0.41
N LYS A 110 10.92 25.15 0.63
CA LYS A 110 12.14 24.39 0.41
C LYS A 110 12.33 23.39 1.54
N THR A 111 12.62 22.14 1.20
CA THR A 111 13.01 21.08 2.12
C THR A 111 14.43 20.59 1.82
N SER A 112 14.94 19.63 2.59
CA SER A 112 16.24 19.02 2.32
C SER A 112 16.33 18.37 0.94
N ASP A 113 15.21 17.85 0.41
CA ASP A 113 15.16 17.05 -0.81
C ASP A 113 14.47 17.76 -1.99
N ALA A 114 13.86 18.94 -1.78
CA ALA A 114 13.07 19.64 -2.79
C ALA A 114 13.04 21.17 -2.62
N GLU A 115 12.91 21.92 -3.72
CA GLU A 115 12.69 23.38 -3.70
C GLU A 115 11.21 23.75 -3.50
N ALA A 116 10.30 22.82 -3.77
CA ALA A 116 8.87 22.94 -3.50
C ALA A 116 8.23 21.56 -3.37
N VAL A 117 7.08 21.50 -2.69
CA VAL A 117 6.32 20.27 -2.46
C VAL A 117 4.90 20.42 -2.98
N GLY A 118 4.49 19.53 -3.87
CA GLY A 118 3.10 19.36 -4.26
C GLY A 118 2.43 18.24 -3.47
N VAL A 119 1.24 18.48 -2.95
CA VAL A 119 0.44 17.47 -2.25
C VAL A 119 -0.86 17.25 -3.02
N ILE A 120 -1.09 16.03 -3.51
CA ILE A 120 -2.30 15.66 -4.25
C ILE A 120 -3.14 14.78 -3.34
N ARG A 121 -4.37 15.20 -3.07
CA ARG A 121 -5.37 14.37 -2.40
C ARG A 121 -6.32 13.80 -3.44
N SER A 122 -6.60 12.52 -3.34
CA SER A 122 -7.52 11.84 -4.26
C SER A 122 -8.29 10.79 -3.50
N HIS A 123 -9.62 10.78 -3.65
CA HIS A 123 -10.42 9.76 -3.00
C HIS A 123 -10.16 8.40 -3.63
N HIS A 124 -10.09 7.35 -2.81
CA HIS A 124 -9.71 6.00 -3.25
C HIS A 124 -10.71 5.41 -4.26
N SER A 125 -11.92 5.95 -4.37
CA SER A 125 -12.87 5.58 -5.45
C SER A 125 -12.35 5.87 -6.86
N LEU A 126 -11.44 6.84 -7.00
CA LEU A 126 -10.85 7.27 -8.28
C LEU A 126 -9.94 6.21 -8.90
N GLY A 127 -9.14 5.50 -8.10
CA GLY A 127 -8.27 4.44 -8.58
C GLY A 127 -7.45 3.81 -7.47
N ASP A 128 -6.87 2.65 -7.78
CA ASP A 128 -5.90 2.00 -6.89
C ASP A 128 -4.48 2.51 -7.14
N GLY A 129 -3.52 2.05 -6.33
CA GLY A 129 -2.12 2.49 -6.46
C GLY A 129 -1.52 2.26 -7.86
N THR A 130 -1.88 1.17 -8.55
CA THR A 130 -1.41 0.92 -9.91
C THR A 130 -1.96 1.96 -10.88
N SER A 131 -3.27 2.24 -10.78
CA SER A 131 -3.88 3.32 -11.54
C SER A 131 -3.21 4.64 -11.20
N LEU A 132 -3.26 5.11 -9.96
CA LEU A 132 -2.72 6.44 -9.59
C LEU A 132 -1.25 6.64 -10.01
N ILE A 133 -0.38 5.63 -9.91
CA ILE A 133 0.99 5.71 -10.43
C ILE A 133 1.03 5.85 -11.96
N SER A 134 0.22 5.08 -12.69
CA SER A 134 0.12 5.23 -14.15
C SER A 134 -0.42 6.62 -14.56
N LEU A 135 -1.30 7.25 -13.78
CA LEU A 135 -1.72 8.65 -14.01
C LEU A 135 -0.58 9.60 -13.72
N LEU A 136 0.10 9.46 -12.58
CA LEU A 136 1.23 10.32 -12.23
C LEU A 136 2.30 10.27 -13.32
N LEU A 137 2.65 9.07 -13.79
CA LEU A 137 3.57 8.90 -14.91
C LEU A 137 3.08 9.61 -16.17
N ALA A 138 1.78 9.50 -16.50
CA ALA A 138 1.16 10.17 -17.64
C ALA A 138 1.23 11.70 -17.55
N CYS A 139 1.12 12.25 -16.34
CA CYS A 139 1.23 13.68 -16.08
C CYS A 139 2.68 14.19 -16.07
N THR A 140 3.68 13.32 -15.92
CA THR A 140 5.10 13.68 -15.84
C THR A 140 5.90 13.31 -17.09
N HIS A 141 5.26 13.13 -18.25
CA HIS A 141 5.99 12.92 -19.51
C HIS A 141 6.81 14.15 -19.90
N LYS A 142 7.97 13.92 -20.54
CA LYS A 142 8.77 15.02 -21.07
C LYS A 142 7.92 15.77 -22.10
N THR A 143 7.75 17.07 -21.90
CA THR A 143 7.05 17.95 -22.85
C THR A 143 7.71 17.94 -24.23
N SER A 144 9.03 17.67 -24.30
CA SER A 144 9.81 17.57 -25.54
C SER A 144 9.62 16.26 -26.29
N ASP A 145 9.19 15.17 -25.64
CA ASP A 145 8.93 13.88 -26.30
C ASP A 145 7.78 13.12 -25.60
N PRO A 146 6.53 13.31 -26.05
CA PRO A 146 5.35 12.68 -25.47
C PRO A 146 5.33 11.15 -25.60
N LYS A 147 6.19 10.54 -26.43
CA LYS A 147 6.24 9.09 -26.65
C LYS A 147 7.28 8.39 -25.77
N ASP A 148 8.18 9.13 -25.14
CA ASP A 148 9.33 8.60 -24.40
C ASP A 148 9.00 8.27 -22.94
N THR A 149 7.80 7.75 -22.69
CA THR A 149 7.45 7.23 -21.38
C THR A 149 8.09 5.88 -21.19
N VAL A 150 9.28 5.88 -20.60
CA VAL A 150 9.94 4.66 -20.16
C VAL A 150 9.17 4.08 -18.98
N ILE A 151 8.07 3.38 -19.25
CA ILE A 151 7.42 2.53 -18.26
C ILE A 151 8.26 1.25 -18.18
N PRO A 152 8.86 0.92 -17.02
CA PRO A 152 9.66 -0.29 -16.90
C PRO A 152 8.78 -1.50 -17.19
N SER A 153 9.03 -2.18 -18.30
CA SER A 153 8.32 -3.42 -18.63
C SER A 153 8.79 -4.52 -17.68
N LEU A 154 7.93 -4.92 -16.75
CA LEU A 154 8.19 -6.06 -15.87
C LEU A 154 7.76 -7.34 -16.58
N LYS A 155 8.72 -8.08 -17.14
CA LYS A 155 8.44 -9.42 -17.68
C LYS A 155 8.09 -10.39 -16.55
N ARG A 156 6.99 -11.13 -16.70
CA ARG A 156 6.66 -12.26 -15.81
C ARG A 156 7.82 -13.25 -15.85
N ARG A 157 8.45 -13.52 -14.71
CA ARG A 157 9.32 -14.69 -14.59
C ARG A 157 8.40 -15.91 -14.67
N GLU A 158 8.48 -16.66 -15.76
CA GLU A 158 7.77 -17.92 -15.87
C GLU A 158 8.22 -18.85 -14.76
N THR A 159 7.32 -19.17 -13.83
CA THR A 159 7.52 -20.19 -12.79
C THR A 159 7.13 -21.58 -13.30
N VAL A 160 7.04 -21.77 -14.61
CA VAL A 160 6.90 -23.12 -15.16
C VAL A 160 8.26 -23.77 -14.97
N SER A 161 8.34 -24.70 -14.00
CA SER A 161 9.53 -25.51 -13.82
C SER A 161 9.85 -26.18 -15.15
N TYR A 162 10.99 -25.81 -15.74
CA TYR A 162 11.46 -26.32 -17.03
C TYR A 162 11.50 -27.87 -17.05
N GLY A 163 11.59 -28.50 -15.88
CA GLY A 163 11.53 -29.96 -15.69
C GLY A 163 10.14 -30.60 -15.90
N LEU A 164 9.01 -29.91 -15.67
CA LEU A 164 7.68 -30.51 -15.85
C LEU A 164 7.27 -30.64 -17.31
N ARG A 165 7.90 -29.88 -18.22
CA ARG A 165 7.60 -29.91 -19.66
C ARG A 165 8.10 -31.17 -20.36
N LYS A 166 9.08 -31.88 -19.75
CA LYS A 166 9.65 -33.15 -20.25
C LYS A 166 8.98 -34.41 -19.67
N GLN A 167 7.98 -34.28 -18.80
CA GLN A 167 7.38 -35.41 -18.09
C GLN A 167 6.12 -35.94 -18.80
N GLY A 168 5.89 -37.26 -18.74
CA GLY A 168 4.73 -37.91 -19.37
C GLY A 168 3.38 -37.34 -18.91
N TRP A 169 2.38 -37.39 -19.78
CA TRP A 169 1.08 -36.74 -19.59
C TRP A 169 0.37 -37.13 -18.27
N LEU A 170 0.50 -38.39 -17.83
CA LEU A 170 -0.07 -38.89 -16.58
C LEU A 170 0.53 -38.22 -15.34
N LEU A 171 1.86 -38.15 -15.25
CA LEU A 171 2.56 -37.48 -14.15
C LEU A 171 2.19 -36.00 -14.11
N ARG A 172 2.17 -35.34 -15.27
CA ARG A 172 1.71 -33.94 -15.37
C ARG A 172 0.28 -33.77 -14.88
N SER A 173 -0.63 -34.69 -15.22
CA SER A 173 -2.01 -34.70 -14.75
C SER A 173 -2.08 -34.85 -13.24
N MET A 174 -1.37 -35.83 -12.65
CA MET A 174 -1.32 -36.03 -11.19
C MET A 174 -0.80 -34.81 -10.45
N PHE A 175 0.29 -34.19 -10.92
CA PHE A 175 0.80 -32.95 -10.32
C PHE A 175 -0.18 -31.79 -10.43
N THR A 176 -0.89 -31.69 -11.57
CA THR A 176 -1.90 -30.65 -11.79
C THR A 176 -3.10 -30.85 -10.85
N ILE A 177 -3.57 -32.09 -10.70
CA ILE A 177 -4.66 -32.45 -9.77
C ILE A 177 -4.23 -32.15 -8.33
N GLY A 178 -3.05 -32.62 -7.89
CA GLY A 178 -2.56 -32.37 -6.54
C GLY A 178 -2.38 -30.87 -6.23
N SER A 179 -1.84 -30.11 -7.18
CA SER A 179 -1.74 -28.66 -7.08
C SER A 179 -3.11 -28.00 -6.97
N THR A 180 -4.08 -28.44 -7.78
CA THR A 180 -5.45 -27.93 -7.75
C THR A 180 -6.16 -28.27 -6.44
N MET A 181 -6.01 -29.49 -5.92
CA MET A 181 -6.56 -29.86 -4.60
C MET A 181 -5.94 -29.01 -3.49
N THR A 182 -4.62 -28.78 -3.54
CA THR A 182 -3.92 -27.91 -2.58
C THR A 182 -4.44 -26.47 -2.66
N LEU A 183 -4.72 -25.97 -3.86
CA LEU A 183 -5.28 -24.62 -4.09
C LEU A 183 -6.67 -24.49 -3.46
N ILE A 184 -7.54 -25.48 -3.69
CA ILE A 184 -8.89 -25.54 -3.13
C ILE A 184 -8.81 -25.58 -1.60
N TRP A 185 -8.00 -26.48 -1.04
CA TRP A 185 -7.82 -26.61 0.40
C TRP A 185 -7.32 -25.31 1.04
N ASN A 186 -6.27 -24.71 0.49
CA ASN A 186 -5.75 -23.43 0.98
C ASN A 186 -6.81 -22.31 0.92
N THR A 187 -7.63 -22.31 -0.13
CA THR A 187 -8.73 -21.34 -0.29
C THR A 187 -9.78 -21.52 0.80
N ILE A 188 -10.22 -22.75 1.07
CA ILE A 188 -11.18 -23.06 2.13
C ILE A 188 -10.63 -22.62 3.49
N VAL A 189 -9.40 -23.01 3.81
CA VAL A 189 -8.74 -22.65 5.08
C VAL A 189 -8.62 -21.12 5.21
N ASP A 190 -8.22 -20.42 4.16
CA ASP A 190 -8.07 -18.97 4.21
C ASP A 190 -9.40 -18.25 4.40
N MET A 191 -10.47 -18.70 3.74
CA MET A 191 -11.81 -18.13 3.91
C MET A 191 -12.36 -18.42 5.30
N LEU A 192 -12.23 -19.65 5.82
CA LEU A 192 -12.62 -19.99 7.19
C LEU A 192 -11.86 -19.15 8.21
N LEU A 193 -10.55 -18.98 8.04
CA LEU A 193 -9.74 -18.12 8.90
C LEU A 193 -10.14 -16.64 8.79
N LEU A 194 -10.54 -16.16 7.61
CA LEU A 194 -11.06 -14.81 7.44
C LEU A 194 -12.38 -14.63 8.21
N PHE A 195 -13.35 -15.53 8.06
CA PHE A 195 -14.61 -15.47 8.80
C PHE A 195 -14.37 -15.58 10.31
N ALA A 196 -13.52 -16.51 10.74
CA ALA A 196 -13.14 -16.63 12.14
C ALA A 196 -12.45 -15.36 12.64
N THR A 197 -11.63 -14.70 11.82
CA THR A 197 -10.99 -13.39 12.14
C THR A 197 -12.03 -12.30 12.40
N LEU A 198 -13.05 -12.20 11.56
CA LEU A 198 -14.09 -11.19 11.66
C LEU A 198 -14.99 -11.43 12.88
N LEU A 199 -15.30 -12.69 13.19
CA LEU A 199 -16.27 -13.06 14.22
C LEU A 199 -15.66 -13.23 15.62
N PHE A 200 -14.56 -13.98 15.74
CA PHE A 200 -14.11 -14.51 17.05
C PHE A 200 -12.62 -14.35 17.33
N LEU A 201 -11.77 -14.44 16.31
CA LEU A 201 -10.32 -14.37 16.45
C LEU A 201 -9.84 -12.92 16.40
N LYS A 202 -10.31 -12.06 17.30
CA LYS A 202 -9.78 -10.68 17.36
C LYS A 202 -8.29 -10.70 17.74
N ASP A 203 -7.50 -9.84 17.10
CA ASP A 203 -6.09 -9.65 17.47
C ASP A 203 -5.99 -9.09 18.89
N ARG A 204 -4.98 -9.57 19.64
CA ARG A 204 -4.75 -9.13 21.02
C ARG A 204 -4.46 -7.63 21.03
N LYS A 205 -4.90 -6.94 22.08
CA LYS A 205 -4.50 -5.54 22.29
C LYS A 205 -2.99 -5.50 22.51
N THR A 206 -2.31 -4.64 21.77
CA THR A 206 -0.87 -4.36 21.88
C THR A 206 -0.69 -2.86 21.98
N HIS A 207 0.50 -2.39 22.35
CA HIS A 207 0.85 -0.96 22.34
C HIS A 207 0.70 -0.29 20.95
N LEU A 208 0.63 -1.09 19.89
CA LEU A 208 0.39 -0.61 18.52
C LEU A 208 -1.09 -0.46 18.20
N LYS A 209 -1.98 -1.07 18.97
CA LYS A 209 -3.42 -1.01 18.72
C LYS A 209 -3.96 0.26 19.35
N GLY A 210 -4.20 1.28 18.54
CA GLY A 210 -4.81 2.50 19.02
C GLY A 210 -6.29 2.35 19.40
N GLY A 211 -6.83 3.39 20.05
CA GLY A 211 -8.22 3.50 20.48
C GLY A 211 -9.25 3.62 19.34
N ALA A 212 -10.52 3.77 19.71
CA ALA A 212 -11.63 3.93 18.75
C ALA A 212 -11.58 5.27 18.00
N ASP A 213 -10.95 6.27 18.61
CA ASP A 213 -10.76 7.65 18.16
C ASP A 213 -9.59 7.82 17.18
N VAL A 214 -8.76 6.78 16.99
CA VAL A 214 -7.57 6.86 16.12
C VAL A 214 -7.90 7.29 14.69
N GLY A 215 -9.10 6.95 14.20
CA GLY A 215 -9.59 7.41 12.90
C GLY A 215 -9.62 8.93 12.80
N SER A 216 -10.02 9.60 13.88
CA SER A 216 -10.23 11.05 14.00
C SER A 216 -9.01 11.83 14.49
N ASN A 217 -7.87 11.17 14.69
CA ASN A 217 -6.63 11.85 15.08
C ASN A 217 -5.83 12.25 13.82
N PRO A 218 -5.16 13.43 13.81
CA PRO A 218 -4.25 13.81 12.73
C PRO A 218 -3.21 12.73 12.48
N LYS A 219 -2.95 12.39 11.22
CA LYS A 219 -1.93 11.40 10.86
C LYS A 219 -0.59 12.09 10.70
N ARG A 220 0.48 11.49 11.24
CA ARG A 220 1.84 11.93 10.97
C ARG A 220 2.53 10.95 10.03
N PHE A 221 3.14 11.48 8.99
CA PHE A 221 3.85 10.68 8.00
C PHE A 221 5.33 10.68 8.33
N TYR A 222 5.94 9.50 8.32
CA TYR A 222 7.37 9.33 8.47
C TYR A 222 7.85 8.40 7.36
N HIS A 223 8.91 8.79 6.67
CA HIS A 223 9.56 7.95 5.67
C HIS A 223 10.96 7.58 6.11
N ARG A 224 11.40 6.40 5.70
CA ARG A 224 12.79 5.96 5.87
C ARG A 224 13.21 5.21 4.63
N THR A 225 14.35 5.62 4.08
CA THR A 225 14.94 4.96 2.92
C THR A 225 15.70 3.71 3.37
N ILE A 226 15.41 2.59 2.73
CA ILE A 226 16.11 1.32 2.94
C ILE A 226 16.75 0.92 1.62
N SER A 227 18.01 0.49 1.66
CA SER A 227 18.75 0.05 0.48
C SER A 227 18.04 -1.14 -0.20
N LEU A 228 17.70 -0.96 -1.47
CA LEU A 228 17.17 -2.06 -2.28
C LEU A 228 18.23 -3.15 -2.51
N ASP A 229 19.51 -2.79 -2.49
CA ASP A 229 20.59 -3.74 -2.71
C ASP A 229 20.78 -4.66 -1.51
N ASP A 230 20.56 -4.17 -0.29
CA ASP A 230 20.54 -5.02 0.92
C ASP A 230 19.38 -6.03 0.85
N ILE A 231 18.21 -5.59 0.39
CA ILE A 231 17.05 -6.46 0.21
C ILE A 231 17.34 -7.52 -0.87
N LYS A 232 17.99 -7.14 -1.97
CA LYS A 232 18.41 -8.07 -3.03
C LYS A 232 19.46 -9.05 -2.52
N LEU A 233 20.39 -8.60 -1.68
CA LEU A 233 21.43 -9.45 -1.08
C LEU A 233 20.78 -10.55 -0.23
N ILE A 234 19.84 -10.19 0.65
CA ILE A 234 19.09 -11.16 1.46
C ILE A 234 18.29 -12.12 0.56
N LYS A 235 17.58 -11.58 -0.44
CA LYS A 235 16.83 -12.39 -1.40
C LYS A 235 17.73 -13.40 -2.12
N ASN A 236 18.91 -12.98 -2.58
CA ASN A 236 19.84 -13.81 -3.32
C ASN A 236 20.46 -14.88 -2.43
N ALA A 237 20.85 -14.54 -1.21
CA ALA A 237 21.31 -15.51 -0.21
C ALA A 237 20.24 -16.57 0.07
N MET A 238 18.98 -16.17 0.22
CA MET A 238 17.86 -17.10 0.41
C MET A 238 17.56 -17.96 -0.83
N ASN A 239 17.84 -17.44 -2.04
CA ASN A 239 17.65 -18.16 -3.30
C ASN A 239 18.61 -19.33 -3.49
N MET A 240 19.80 -19.29 -2.87
CA MET A 240 20.72 -20.44 -2.85
C MET A 240 20.07 -21.67 -2.20
N LEU A 241 19.13 -21.46 -1.26
CA LEU A 241 18.39 -22.53 -0.60
C LEU A 241 17.08 -22.84 -1.32
N ARG A 242 16.30 -21.81 -1.69
CA ARG A 242 14.97 -21.97 -2.30
C ARG A 242 14.51 -20.64 -2.94
N TYR A 243 13.69 -20.68 -3.99
CA TYR A 243 13.20 -19.47 -4.67
C TYR A 243 12.40 -18.49 -3.78
N THR A 244 12.82 -17.22 -3.70
CA THR A 244 12.40 -16.17 -2.75
C THR A 244 12.22 -14.84 -3.48
N PHE A 245 11.14 -14.12 -3.17
CA PHE A 245 10.83 -12.80 -3.72
C PHE A 245 11.14 -11.66 -2.75
N ILE A 246 11.21 -10.43 -3.28
CA ILE A 246 11.43 -9.20 -2.50
C ILE A 246 10.36 -9.04 -1.41
N ASN A 247 9.09 -9.25 -1.73
CA ASN A 247 8.00 -9.13 -0.75
C ASN A 247 8.12 -10.16 0.38
N ASP A 248 8.67 -11.34 0.11
CA ASP A 248 8.89 -12.37 1.15
C ASP A 248 9.99 -11.89 2.13
N VAL A 249 11.04 -11.23 1.61
CA VAL A 249 12.08 -10.60 2.45
C VAL A 249 11.49 -9.48 3.29
N LEU A 250 10.72 -8.57 2.70
CA LEU A 250 10.12 -7.44 3.41
C LEU A 250 9.20 -7.87 4.55
N VAL A 251 8.36 -8.88 4.33
CA VAL A 251 7.48 -9.43 5.38
C VAL A 251 8.32 -10.07 6.50
N GLY A 252 9.36 -10.83 6.17
CA GLY A 252 10.26 -11.43 7.17
C GLY A 252 11.01 -10.38 8.00
N VAL A 253 11.56 -9.34 7.35
CA VAL A 253 12.21 -8.22 8.05
C VAL A 253 11.23 -7.47 8.94
N THR A 254 10.00 -7.23 8.46
CA THR A 254 8.93 -6.60 9.25
C THR A 254 8.59 -7.41 10.49
N GLN A 255 8.48 -8.74 10.37
CA GLN A 255 8.26 -9.63 11.52
C GLN A 255 9.40 -9.53 12.55
N ALA A 256 10.65 -9.55 12.09
CA ALA A 256 11.81 -9.43 12.96
C ALA A 256 11.84 -8.08 13.69
N ALA A 257 11.58 -7.00 12.96
CA ALA A 257 11.54 -5.64 13.49
C ALA A 257 10.42 -5.48 14.53
N LEU A 258 9.20 -5.92 14.22
CA LEU A 258 8.06 -5.88 15.13
C LEU A 258 8.30 -6.73 16.39
N SER A 259 8.89 -7.92 16.25
CA SER A 259 9.20 -8.79 17.39
C SER A 259 10.19 -8.13 18.35
N ARG A 260 11.26 -7.53 17.81
CA ARG A 260 12.26 -6.80 18.61
C ARG A 260 11.67 -5.54 19.25
N TYR A 261 10.87 -4.78 18.49
CA TYR A 261 10.26 -3.56 18.97
C TYR A 261 9.28 -3.82 20.12
N LEU A 262 8.34 -4.76 19.93
CA LEU A 262 7.38 -5.13 20.95
C LEU A 262 8.07 -5.71 22.19
N SER A 263 9.08 -6.57 22.01
CA SER A 263 9.83 -7.11 23.14
C SER A 263 10.47 -6.00 23.98
N ARG A 264 11.03 -4.95 23.37
CA ARG A 264 11.60 -3.81 24.09
C ARG A 264 10.53 -3.02 24.85
N LEU A 265 9.36 -2.81 24.25
CA LEU A 265 8.26 -2.12 24.93
C LEU A 265 7.79 -2.87 26.17
N TYR A 266 7.55 -4.18 26.06
CA TYR A 266 7.12 -5.00 27.19
C TYR A 266 8.18 -5.10 28.31
N VAL A 267 9.47 -5.13 27.95
CA VAL A 267 10.56 -5.08 28.94
C VAL A 267 10.56 -3.75 29.70
N ASN A 268 10.44 -2.63 28.99
CA ASN A 268 10.47 -1.30 29.61
C ASN A 268 9.28 -1.05 30.55
N GLU A 269 8.09 -1.57 30.23
CA GLU A 269 6.92 -1.43 31.11
C GLU A 269 7.04 -2.29 32.38
N GLN A 270 7.53 -3.52 32.26
CA GLN A 270 7.73 -4.37 33.42
C GLN A 270 8.89 -3.89 34.29
N GLY A 271 9.93 -3.27 33.69
CA GLY A 271 11.01 -2.62 34.44
C GLY A 271 10.54 -1.43 35.28
N LYS A 272 9.58 -0.63 34.77
CA LYS A 272 8.96 0.46 35.53
C LYS A 272 8.08 0.00 36.68
N ASN A 273 7.51 -1.20 36.59
CA ASN A 273 6.69 -1.77 37.65
C ASN A 273 7.52 -2.51 38.72
N ASN A 274 8.83 -2.71 38.49
CA ASN A 274 9.71 -3.51 39.32
C ASN A 274 10.91 -2.71 39.88
N GLU A 275 10.78 -1.40 40.11
CA GLU A 275 11.85 -0.59 40.72
C GLU A 275 12.17 -0.94 42.19
N GLU A 276 11.58 -2.00 42.75
CA GLU A 276 11.90 -2.49 44.10
C GLU A 276 12.75 -3.78 44.17
N ASP A 277 13.13 -4.42 43.05
CA ASP A 277 13.95 -5.64 43.18
C ASP A 277 15.07 -5.78 42.13
N ASP A 278 16.27 -5.45 42.62
CA ASP A 278 17.59 -6.01 42.34
C ASP A 278 18.16 -5.97 40.90
N GLY A 279 19.08 -5.03 40.68
CA GLY A 279 20.52 -5.32 40.56
C GLY A 279 21.06 -6.25 39.45
N ALA A 280 20.24 -6.84 38.58
CA ALA A 280 20.72 -7.80 37.57
C ALA A 280 20.44 -7.35 36.13
N LEU A 281 21.52 -6.94 35.45
CA LEU A 281 21.63 -6.65 34.02
C LEU A 281 21.15 -7.87 33.20
N THR A 282 19.85 -7.97 32.92
CA THR A 282 19.25 -9.16 32.31
C THR A 282 19.29 -9.08 30.78
N SER A 283 20.24 -9.82 30.22
CA SER A 283 20.27 -10.25 28.83
C SER A 283 18.93 -10.83 28.36
N TYR A 284 18.34 -10.24 27.32
CA TYR A 284 17.36 -10.84 26.39
C TYR A 284 16.32 -11.82 26.98
N LEU A 285 15.67 -11.50 28.08
CA LEU A 285 14.47 -12.24 28.49
C LEU A 285 13.36 -11.98 27.46
N ASN A 286 12.91 -13.03 26.78
CA ASN A 286 11.79 -12.97 25.84
C ASN A 286 10.47 -12.82 26.63
N ARG A 287 10.18 -11.58 27.06
CA ARG A 287 8.99 -11.25 27.87
C ARG A 287 7.75 -10.95 27.03
N LEU A 288 7.71 -11.43 25.78
CA LEU A 288 6.54 -11.28 24.93
C LEU A 288 5.38 -12.15 25.47
N PRO A 289 4.14 -11.64 25.50
CA PRO A 289 3.00 -12.44 25.91
C PRO A 289 2.84 -13.70 25.05
N ASP A 290 2.50 -14.83 25.69
CA ASP A 290 2.29 -16.08 24.99
C ASP A 290 1.19 -15.96 23.92
N ARG A 291 1.53 -16.41 22.70
CA ARG A 291 0.63 -16.48 21.54
C ARG A 291 0.05 -15.12 21.16
N LEU A 292 0.93 -14.15 20.90
CA LEU A 292 0.52 -12.88 20.31
C LEU A 292 -0.03 -13.10 18.89
N ARG A 293 -1.31 -12.79 18.70
CA ARG A 293 -1.93 -12.80 17.36
C ARG A 293 -1.79 -11.42 16.76
N PHE A 294 -1.05 -11.34 15.67
CA PHE A 294 -0.86 -10.13 14.89
C PHE A 294 -1.06 -10.47 13.42
N ARG A 295 -1.91 -9.72 12.72
CA ARG A 295 -2.18 -9.94 11.30
C ARG A 295 -1.90 -8.69 10.49
N LEU A 296 -1.34 -8.90 9.31
CA LEU A 296 -1.09 -7.87 8.32
C LEU A 296 -2.12 -8.01 7.20
N ALA A 297 -2.87 -6.94 6.92
CA ALA A 297 -3.62 -6.82 5.68
C ALA A 297 -2.66 -6.37 4.57
N CYS A 298 -2.43 -7.22 3.58
CA CYS A 298 -1.58 -6.91 2.43
C CYS A 298 -2.46 -6.67 1.20
N ALA A 299 -2.32 -5.49 0.58
CA ALA A 299 -2.97 -5.21 -0.69
C ALA A 299 -2.34 -6.05 -1.82
N VAL A 300 -3.17 -6.54 -2.73
CA VAL A 300 -2.78 -7.37 -3.87
C VAL A 300 -3.43 -6.82 -5.13
N ASN A 301 -2.62 -6.52 -6.14
CA ASN A 301 -3.11 -6.18 -7.48
C ASN A 301 -3.72 -7.42 -8.14
N LEU A 302 -4.96 -7.32 -8.60
CA LEU A 302 -5.69 -8.42 -9.23
C LEU A 302 -5.61 -8.43 -10.76
N ARG A 303 -4.96 -7.43 -11.36
CA ARG A 303 -4.77 -7.37 -12.81
C ARG A 303 -3.88 -8.54 -13.28
N SER A 304 -4.21 -9.11 -14.43
CA SER A 304 -3.49 -10.26 -15.00
C SER A 304 -2.07 -9.92 -15.47
N ASP A 305 -1.91 -8.67 -15.90
CA ASP A 305 -0.66 -8.14 -16.43
C ASP A 305 0.20 -7.55 -15.30
N ILE A 306 1.48 -7.86 -15.34
CA ILE A 306 2.46 -7.40 -14.34
C ILE A 306 3.10 -6.10 -14.85
N GLY A 307 3.31 -5.17 -13.92
CA GLY A 307 3.94 -3.87 -14.17
C GLY A 307 2.93 -2.77 -14.48
N PHE A 308 3.45 -1.55 -14.58
CA PHE A 308 2.66 -0.40 -14.96
C PHE A 308 2.40 -0.45 -16.47
N LYS A 309 1.24 0.07 -16.88
CA LYS A 309 0.88 0.21 -18.29
C LYS A 309 0.66 1.69 -18.61
N PRO A 310 0.87 2.11 -19.86
CA PRO A 310 0.48 3.44 -20.30
C PRO A 310 -0.99 3.70 -19.97
N LEU A 311 -1.29 4.91 -19.52
CA LEU A 311 -2.66 5.28 -19.13
C LEU A 311 -3.64 5.05 -20.29
N ALA A 312 -3.26 5.40 -21.52
CA ALA A 312 -4.06 5.18 -22.72
C ALA A 312 -4.43 3.70 -22.91
N ASP A 313 -3.49 2.78 -22.74
CA ASP A 313 -3.72 1.34 -22.84
C ASP A 313 -4.68 0.83 -21.75
N MET A 314 -4.60 1.41 -20.54
CA MET A 314 -5.50 1.05 -19.43
C MET A 314 -6.93 1.57 -19.63
N MET A 315 -7.10 2.67 -20.38
CA MET A 315 -8.40 3.28 -20.68
C MET A 315 -9.08 2.70 -21.93
N ALA A 316 -8.37 1.91 -22.74
CA ALA A 316 -8.93 1.27 -23.92
C ALA A 316 -10.11 0.32 -23.58
N LYS A 317 -11.11 0.28 -24.47
CA LYS A 317 -12.41 -0.38 -24.26
C LYS A 317 -12.28 -1.87 -23.89
N ASP A 318 -11.26 -2.57 -24.40
CA ASP A 318 -11.02 -4.00 -24.19
C ASP A 318 -9.69 -4.30 -23.49
N SER A 319 -9.17 -3.34 -22.73
CA SER A 319 -7.92 -3.52 -21.99
C SER A 319 -8.02 -4.66 -20.98
N LYS A 320 -7.04 -5.58 -20.99
CA LYS A 320 -6.87 -6.59 -19.92
C LYS A 320 -6.40 -5.97 -18.60
N CYS A 321 -5.91 -4.73 -18.66
CA CYS A 321 -5.36 -3.97 -17.53
C CYS A 321 -6.17 -2.68 -17.31
N ARG A 322 -7.48 -2.82 -17.10
CA ARG A 322 -8.38 -1.65 -16.98
C ARG A 322 -7.97 -0.68 -15.89
N TRP A 323 -8.19 0.60 -16.19
CA TRP A 323 -8.11 1.70 -15.25
C TRP A 323 -9.14 1.59 -14.12
N GLY A 324 -8.75 1.94 -12.89
CA GLY A 324 -9.63 2.03 -11.73
C GLY A 324 -9.16 1.18 -10.55
N ASN A 325 -10.11 0.64 -9.79
CA ASN A 325 -9.84 -0.15 -8.57
C ASN A 325 -9.89 -1.65 -8.86
N TYR A 326 -8.72 -2.27 -9.05
CA TYR A 326 -8.54 -3.71 -9.28
C TYR A 326 -7.51 -4.28 -8.30
N PHE A 327 -7.84 -4.19 -7.02
CA PHE A 327 -7.03 -4.73 -5.95
C PHE A 327 -7.92 -5.40 -4.89
N SER A 328 -7.31 -6.21 -4.06
CA SER A 328 -7.93 -6.85 -2.91
C SER A 328 -6.96 -6.90 -1.74
N PHE A 329 -7.40 -7.45 -0.63
CA PHE A 329 -6.55 -7.71 0.52
C PHE A 329 -6.40 -9.21 0.76
N ILE A 330 -5.22 -9.60 1.23
CA ILE A 330 -5.00 -10.87 1.91
C ILE A 330 -4.62 -10.59 3.35
N ILE A 331 -5.13 -11.41 4.26
CA ILE A 331 -4.75 -11.38 5.67
C ILE A 331 -3.60 -12.37 5.90
N LEU A 332 -2.45 -11.86 6.31
CA LEU A 332 -1.23 -12.60 6.61
C LEU A 332 -1.03 -12.67 8.13
N PRO A 333 -0.99 -13.85 8.76
CA PRO A 333 -0.57 -13.95 10.15
C PRO A 333 0.93 -13.66 10.25
N LEU A 334 1.30 -12.71 11.11
CA LEU A 334 2.69 -12.45 11.45
C LEU A 334 3.08 -13.33 12.64
N SER A 335 4.21 -14.04 12.50
CA SER A 335 4.82 -14.71 13.64
C SER A 335 5.66 -13.68 14.40
N ILE A 336 5.14 -13.27 15.56
CA ILE A 336 5.80 -12.34 16.49
C ILE A 336 6.42 -13.15 17.62
N GLY A 337 7.73 -13.04 17.77
CA GLY A 337 8.50 -13.76 18.79
C GLY A 337 9.98 -13.67 18.48
N LEU A 338 10.81 -13.44 19.49
CA LEU A 338 12.26 -13.40 19.32
C LEU A 338 12.79 -14.74 18.82
N GLN A 339 13.70 -14.68 17.85
CA GLN A 339 14.35 -15.85 17.25
C GLN A 339 15.86 -15.68 17.40
N THR A 340 16.54 -16.77 17.75
CA THR A 340 18.00 -16.83 17.81
C THR A 340 18.60 -16.76 16.40
N ASP A 341 18.05 -17.55 15.46
CA ASP A 341 18.38 -17.48 14.03
C ASP A 341 17.47 -16.45 13.30
N PRO A 342 18.01 -15.35 12.77
CA PRO A 342 17.23 -14.35 12.03
C PRO A 342 16.64 -14.90 10.72
N LEU A 343 17.20 -15.97 10.15
CA LEU A 343 16.67 -16.60 8.94
C LEU A 343 15.33 -17.30 9.18
N VAL A 344 14.97 -17.58 10.44
CA VAL A 344 13.66 -18.16 10.80
C VAL A 344 12.52 -17.26 10.33
N TYR A 345 12.62 -15.94 10.52
CA TYR A 345 11.59 -15.01 10.04
C TYR A 345 11.40 -15.07 8.52
N LEU A 346 12.51 -15.18 7.78
CA LEU A 346 12.47 -15.29 6.31
C LEU A 346 11.87 -16.62 5.86
N LYS A 347 12.22 -17.74 6.52
CA LYS A 347 11.64 -19.07 6.25
C LYS A 347 10.12 -19.08 6.49
N LEU A 348 9.67 -18.52 7.63
CA LEU A 348 8.26 -18.44 7.99
C LEU A 348 7.47 -17.53 7.05
N SER A 349 7.99 -16.33 6.76
CA SER A 349 7.37 -15.39 5.84
C SER A 349 7.19 -16.02 4.47
N LYS A 350 8.25 -16.62 3.94
CA LYS A 350 8.22 -17.31 2.65
C LYS A 350 7.19 -18.43 2.60
N ALA A 351 7.16 -19.32 3.61
CA ALA A 351 6.20 -20.42 3.65
C ALA A 351 4.75 -19.90 3.66
N THR A 352 4.50 -18.85 4.46
CA THR A 352 3.19 -18.20 4.55
C THR A 352 2.81 -17.54 3.22
N MET A 353 3.71 -16.79 2.61
CA MET A 353 3.50 -16.11 1.34
C MET A 353 3.29 -17.10 0.19
N ALA A 354 4.06 -18.20 0.14
CA ALA A 354 3.90 -19.23 -0.87
C ALA A 354 2.52 -19.90 -0.78
N ARG A 355 2.07 -20.25 0.44
CA ARG A 355 0.72 -20.79 0.67
C ARG A 355 -0.36 -19.80 0.25
N LYS A 356 -0.21 -18.52 0.63
CA LYS A 356 -1.19 -17.46 0.35
C LYS A 356 -1.28 -17.10 -1.13
N LYS A 357 -0.16 -17.17 -1.87
CA LYS A 357 -0.15 -17.04 -3.34
C LYS A 357 -0.85 -18.23 -4.02
N HIS A 358 -0.84 -19.40 -3.38
CA HIS A 358 -1.55 -20.60 -3.82
C HIS A 358 -2.94 -20.71 -3.17
N SER A 359 -3.75 -19.65 -3.32
CA SER A 359 -5.09 -19.54 -2.77
C SER A 359 -5.92 -18.53 -3.58
N TYR A 360 -7.22 -18.77 -3.74
CA TYR A 360 -8.15 -17.81 -4.37
C TYR A 360 -8.67 -16.74 -3.41
N HIS A 361 -8.15 -16.66 -2.18
CA HIS A 361 -8.59 -15.72 -1.15
C HIS A 361 -8.74 -14.27 -1.65
N ALA A 362 -7.72 -13.70 -2.30
CA ALA A 362 -7.78 -12.32 -2.79
C ALA A 362 -8.89 -12.11 -3.82
N ALA A 363 -9.07 -13.06 -4.74
CA ALA A 363 -10.09 -13.00 -5.79
C ALA A 363 -11.50 -13.12 -5.21
N LEU A 364 -11.71 -14.02 -4.25
CA LEU A 364 -12.98 -14.20 -3.56
C LEU A 364 -13.36 -12.97 -2.73
N VAL A 365 -12.43 -12.41 -1.96
CA VAL A 365 -12.67 -11.17 -1.21
C VAL A 365 -13.05 -10.03 -2.14
N TYR A 366 -12.36 -9.87 -3.27
CA TYR A 366 -12.72 -8.85 -4.25
C TYR A 366 -14.09 -9.06 -4.84
N PHE A 367 -14.46 -10.30 -5.16
CA PHE A 367 -15.77 -10.66 -5.67
C PHE A 367 -16.86 -10.31 -4.65
N ILE A 368 -16.71 -10.74 -3.40
CA ILE A 368 -17.66 -10.43 -2.32
C ILE A 368 -17.83 -8.90 -2.18
N SER A 369 -16.72 -8.16 -2.08
CA SER A 369 -16.73 -6.69 -1.96
C SER A 369 -17.12 -5.94 -3.25
N LYS A 370 -17.41 -6.64 -4.35
CA LYS A 370 -17.96 -6.01 -5.56
C LYS A 370 -19.49 -6.01 -5.53
N TRP A 371 -20.08 -6.97 -4.82
CA TRP A 371 -21.53 -7.20 -4.75
C TRP A 371 -22.14 -6.80 -3.40
N SER A 372 -21.32 -6.55 -2.38
CA SER A 372 -21.67 -5.67 -1.25
C SER A 372 -21.73 -4.23 -1.74
#